data_AF-A0A1M6MNE1-F1
#
_entry.id   AF-A0A1M6MNE1-F1
#
_cell.length_a   1.000
_cell.length_b   1.000
_cell.length_c   1.000
_cell.angle_alpha   90.00
_cell.angle_beta   90.00
_cell.angle_gamma   90.00
#
_symmetry.space_group_name_H-M   'P 1'
#
loop_
_entity.id
_entity.type
_entity.pdbx_description
1 polymer ?
#
loop_
_entity_poly.entity_id
_entity_poly.type
_entity_poly.pdbx_seq_one_letter_code
_entity_poly.pdbx_strand_id
1 'polypeptide(L)'
;MIPVTHPAHEGPPPLGALLFRPGPGLAPEAHRVARALMEDAARNRGGRVSPEEGGTWRLVAAPPALDMARRTLSAVLHGRDAALVTEALASPAPEKPENSGPEALLRALPVESLLERRAILGFGPGGMPRPAGWRVLPSRKAIASALGKAWEGEPWQAHGWAVVARRAAERAAPEDAPLHLDLLPEALATTAPNLLPVLPPRALARPPAMPFAVDGPGLAALEMIDPANLPGLALHLAHDPALEALPADFWRALGPARVVLEGVADRAALEWGLAQGFARFTGPQADRLLAALRQRPR
;
A
#
# COMPACT_ATOMS: atom_id res chain seq x y z
N MET A 1 -5.32 -41.49 14.64
CA MET A 1 -5.16 -40.01 14.59
C MET A 1 -5.73 -39.44 15.86
N ILE A 2 -4.90 -38.87 16.70
CA ILE A 2 -5.31 -38.20 17.94
C ILE A 2 -5.61 -36.74 17.56
N PRO A 3 -6.79 -36.18 17.86
CA PRO A 3 -7.02 -34.76 17.68
C PRO A 3 -6.12 -34.00 18.66
N VAL A 4 -5.15 -33.27 18.12
CA VAL A 4 -4.28 -32.40 18.92
C VAL A 4 -5.12 -31.20 19.34
N THR A 5 -5.38 -31.11 20.63
CA THR A 5 -5.95 -29.92 21.27
C THR A 5 -4.99 -28.74 21.12
N HIS A 6 -5.53 -27.65 20.59
CA HIS A 6 -4.86 -26.37 20.33
C HIS A 6 -4.17 -25.79 21.57
N PRO A 7 -2.92 -25.30 21.47
CA PRO A 7 -2.39 -24.31 22.42
C PRO A 7 -3.00 -22.94 22.14
N ALA A 8 -3.27 -22.21 23.22
CA ALA A 8 -4.09 -21.01 23.30
C ALA A 8 -3.64 -19.85 22.40
N HIS A 9 -4.66 -19.11 21.97
CA HIS A 9 -4.61 -17.83 21.29
C HIS A 9 -3.81 -16.77 22.04
N GLU A 10 -2.92 -16.07 21.34
CA GLU A 10 -2.68 -14.64 21.61
C GLU A 10 -3.25 -13.86 20.43
N GLY A 11 -4.47 -13.34 20.61
CA GLY A 11 -5.09 -12.40 19.67
C GLY A 11 -4.30 -11.09 19.59
N PRO A 12 -4.76 -10.11 18.77
CA PRO A 12 -4.20 -8.77 18.81
C PRO A 12 -4.18 -8.28 20.26
N PRO A 13 -3.07 -7.64 20.71
CA PRO A 13 -2.94 -7.23 22.10
C PRO A 13 -4.13 -6.33 22.45
N PRO A 14 -4.75 -6.52 23.63
CA PRO A 14 -5.91 -5.73 24.01
C PRO A 14 -5.56 -4.24 23.94
N LEU A 15 -6.43 -3.48 23.27
CA LEU A 15 -6.31 -2.02 23.28
C LEU A 15 -6.56 -1.54 24.71
N GLY A 16 -5.76 -0.58 25.16
CA GLY A 16 -6.00 0.13 26.41
C GLY A 16 -6.41 1.57 26.13
N ALA A 17 -6.87 2.26 27.17
CA ALA A 17 -7.10 3.70 27.12
C ALA A 17 -6.20 4.44 28.12
N LEU A 18 -5.62 5.55 27.68
CA LEU A 18 -4.99 6.55 28.53
C LEU A 18 -5.86 7.80 28.52
N LEU A 19 -6.37 8.16 29.70
CA LEU A 19 -7.11 9.39 29.93
C LEU A 19 -6.19 10.46 30.51
N PHE A 20 -6.21 11.63 29.90
CA PHE A 20 -5.60 12.85 30.40
C PHE A 20 -6.71 13.79 30.88
N ARG A 21 -6.73 14.07 32.19
CA ARG A 21 -7.69 14.99 32.82
C ARG A 21 -6.93 16.24 33.29
N PRO A 22 -7.17 17.43 32.69
CA PRO A 22 -6.57 18.66 33.17
C PRO A 22 -7.18 19.03 34.53
N GLY A 23 -6.35 19.44 35.49
CA GLY A 23 -6.80 20.01 36.75
C GLY A 23 -7.23 21.47 36.59
N PRO A 24 -7.99 22.03 37.55
CA PRO A 24 -8.52 23.40 37.49
C PRO A 24 -7.44 24.49 37.34
N GLY A 25 -6.19 24.22 37.75
CA GLY A 25 -5.07 25.15 37.62
C GLY A 25 -4.17 24.95 36.39
N LEU A 26 -4.51 24.04 35.47
CA LEU A 26 -3.63 23.73 34.35
C LEU A 26 -3.60 24.86 33.31
N ALA A 27 -2.41 25.38 33.02
CA ALA A 27 -2.23 26.41 32.00
C ALA A 27 -2.68 25.91 30.60
N PRO A 28 -3.35 26.74 29.78
CA PRO A 28 -3.80 26.36 28.43
C PRO A 28 -2.68 25.84 27.53
N GLU A 29 -1.45 26.35 27.70
CA GLU A 29 -0.26 25.87 26.99
C GLU A 29 0.04 24.41 27.31
N ALA A 30 -0.01 24.03 28.59
CA ALA A 30 0.24 22.65 29.02
C ALA A 30 -0.84 21.70 28.51
N HIS A 31 -2.10 22.16 28.43
CA HIS A 31 -3.20 21.41 27.81
C HIS A 31 -2.95 21.17 26.31
N ARG A 32 -2.54 22.22 25.56
CA ARG A 32 -2.21 22.10 24.12
C ARG A 32 -1.05 21.14 23.89
N VAL A 33 0.00 21.20 24.73
CA VAL A 33 1.14 20.29 24.64
C VAL A 33 0.73 18.85 24.95
N ALA A 34 -0.07 18.62 26.00
CA ALA A 34 -0.57 17.29 26.33
C ALA A 34 -1.37 16.67 25.17
N ARG A 35 -2.26 17.46 24.56
CA ARG A 35 -3.02 17.05 23.37
C ARG A 35 -2.09 16.68 22.20
N ALA A 36 -1.13 17.53 21.87
CA ALA A 36 -0.20 17.30 20.77
C ALA A 36 0.60 16.01 20.96
N LEU A 37 1.01 15.70 22.19
CA LEU A 37 1.72 14.46 22.54
C LEU A 37 0.84 13.21 22.39
N MET A 38 -0.45 13.29 22.75
CA MET A 38 -1.39 12.19 22.55
C MET A 38 -1.66 11.94 21.06
N GLU A 39 -1.83 13.02 20.28
CA GLU A 39 -2.03 12.94 18.82
C GLU A 39 -0.79 12.38 18.10
N ASP A 40 0.41 12.78 18.53
CA ASP A 40 1.68 12.24 18.00
C ASP A 40 1.83 10.74 18.31
N ALA A 41 1.51 10.33 19.55
CA ALA A 41 1.51 8.92 19.93
C ALA A 41 0.56 8.07 19.08
N ALA A 42 -0.67 8.57 18.84
CA ALA A 42 -1.64 7.92 17.98
C ALA A 42 -1.17 7.83 16.51
N ARG A 43 -0.55 8.89 15.99
CA ARG A 43 -0.05 8.95 14.60
C ARG A 43 1.12 8.00 14.37
N ASN A 44 2.09 7.98 15.27
CA ASN A 44 3.35 7.26 15.08
C ASN A 44 3.28 5.77 15.46
N ARG A 45 2.37 5.39 16.37
CA ARG A 45 2.30 4.03 16.92
C ARG A 45 0.93 3.37 16.75
N GLY A 46 0.00 4.05 16.07
CA GLY A 46 -1.37 3.61 15.90
C GLY A 46 -2.22 3.92 17.14
N GLY A 47 -3.46 4.33 16.90
CA GLY A 47 -4.43 4.67 17.94
C GLY A 47 -5.37 5.78 17.50
N ARG A 48 -6.27 6.15 18.40
CA ARG A 48 -7.22 7.26 18.19
C ARG A 48 -7.24 8.14 19.42
N VAL A 49 -7.19 9.45 19.19
CA VAL A 49 -7.42 10.46 20.23
C VAL A 49 -8.83 11.00 20.06
N SER A 50 -9.59 11.07 21.16
CA SER A 50 -10.91 11.71 21.19
C SER A 50 -10.99 12.69 22.37
N PRO A 51 -11.63 13.86 22.17
CA PRO A 51 -12.02 14.71 23.29
C PRO A 51 -13.16 14.04 24.06
N GLU A 52 -13.16 14.26 25.37
CA GLU A 52 -14.23 13.88 26.31
C GLU A 52 -14.75 15.16 26.99
N GLU A 53 -15.82 15.05 27.78
CA GLU A 53 -16.37 16.18 28.53
C GLU A 53 -15.34 16.80 29.49
N GLY A 54 -15.48 18.11 29.74
CA GLY A 54 -14.62 18.84 30.69
C GLY A 54 -13.17 19.04 30.23
N GLY A 55 -12.89 18.99 28.92
CA GLY A 55 -11.53 19.20 28.38
C GLY A 55 -10.59 18.01 28.56
N THR A 56 -11.14 16.86 28.97
CA THR A 56 -10.44 15.58 29.07
C THR A 56 -10.12 15.05 27.67
N TRP A 57 -8.99 14.36 27.54
CA TRP A 57 -8.61 13.68 26.30
C TRP A 57 -8.41 12.20 26.55
N ARG A 58 -8.85 11.38 25.60
CA ARG A 58 -8.70 9.92 25.63
C ARG A 58 -7.85 9.46 24.46
N LEU A 59 -6.79 8.71 24.74
CA LEU A 59 -5.99 7.98 23.76
C LEU A 59 -6.34 6.50 23.87
N VAL A 60 -6.88 5.92 22.81
CA VAL A 60 -7.10 4.47 22.68
C VAL A 60 -6.04 3.91 21.75
N ALA A 61 -5.17 3.03 22.25
CA ALA A 61 -4.04 2.50 21.49
C ALA A 61 -3.53 1.15 22.03
N ALA A 62 -2.59 0.54 21.32
CA ALA A 62 -1.88 -0.65 21.78
C ALA A 62 -0.94 -0.32 22.97
N PRO A 63 -0.60 -1.28 23.84
CA PRO A 63 0.19 -1.04 25.05
C PRO A 63 1.49 -0.23 24.85
N PRO A 64 2.32 -0.48 23.79
CA PRO A 64 3.54 0.30 23.58
C PRO A 64 3.31 1.79 23.32
N ALA A 65 2.19 2.14 22.67
CA ALA A 65 1.82 3.52 22.39
C ALA A 65 1.35 4.23 23.67
N LEU A 66 0.58 3.53 24.51
CA LEU A 66 0.10 4.04 25.80
C LEU A 66 1.26 4.26 26.77
N ASP A 67 2.22 3.32 26.84
CA ASP A 67 3.40 3.45 27.70
C ASP A 67 4.30 4.62 27.30
N MET A 68 4.45 4.85 25.99
CA MET A 68 5.16 6.01 25.47
C MET A 68 4.43 7.30 25.83
N ALA A 69 3.14 7.41 25.50
CA ALA A 69 2.32 8.58 25.80
C ALA A 69 2.34 8.91 27.30
N ARG A 70 2.18 7.90 28.16
CA ARG A 70 2.23 8.05 29.62
C ARG A 70 3.58 8.62 30.07
N ARG A 71 4.69 8.03 29.64
CA ARG A 71 6.04 8.50 30.03
C ARG A 71 6.29 9.94 29.60
N THR A 72 5.96 10.27 28.35
CA THR A 72 6.17 11.63 27.82
C THR A 72 5.27 12.65 28.51
N LEU A 73 4.00 12.32 28.73
CA LEU A 73 3.07 13.19 29.46
C LEU A 73 3.49 13.38 30.92
N SER A 74 3.88 12.32 31.62
CA SER A 74 4.37 12.42 33.01
C SER A 74 5.64 13.28 33.11
N ALA A 75 6.54 13.21 32.12
CA ALA A 75 7.74 14.05 32.10
C ALA A 75 7.42 15.52 31.86
N VAL A 76 6.53 15.82 30.91
CA VAL A 76 6.17 17.19 30.51
C VAL A 76 5.25 17.87 31.52
N LEU A 77 4.38 17.10 32.17
CA LEU A 77 3.39 17.59 33.14
C LEU A 77 3.87 17.45 34.59
N HIS A 78 5.16 17.13 34.82
CA HIS A 78 5.69 16.97 36.16
C HIS A 78 5.45 18.23 37.02
N GLY A 79 4.82 18.05 38.19
CA GLY A 79 4.47 19.15 39.10
C GLY A 79 3.31 20.04 38.64
N ARG A 80 2.59 19.68 37.57
CA ARG A 80 1.38 20.37 37.12
C ARG A 80 0.13 19.68 37.67
N ASP A 81 -0.94 20.45 37.82
CA ASP A 81 -2.26 19.95 38.23
C ASP A 81 -2.92 19.20 37.06
N ALA A 82 -2.56 17.93 36.88
CA ALA A 82 -3.09 17.05 35.84
C ALA A 82 -3.08 15.59 36.32
N ALA A 83 -4.11 14.83 35.95
CA ALA A 83 -4.20 13.40 36.24
C ALA A 83 -4.09 12.56 34.96
N LEU A 84 -3.29 11.51 35.04
CA LEU A 84 -3.17 10.48 33.99
C LEU A 84 -3.76 9.18 34.54
N VAL A 85 -4.86 8.73 33.94
CA VAL A 85 -5.56 7.51 34.34
C VAL A 85 -5.46 6.48 33.22
N THR A 86 -4.99 5.28 33.54
CA THR A 86 -4.99 4.17 32.60
C THR A 86 -6.24 3.32 32.84
N GLU A 87 -7.04 3.14 31.80
CA GLU A 87 -8.21 2.27 31.82
C GLU A 87 -7.92 1.02 30.98
N ALA A 88 -8.16 -0.14 31.57
CA ALA A 88 -8.31 -1.36 30.79
C ALA A 88 -9.65 -1.28 30.07
N LEU A 89 -9.62 -1.14 28.74
CA LEU A 89 -10.83 -1.32 27.96
C LEU A 89 -11.16 -2.82 28.01
N ALA A 90 -12.29 -3.18 28.60
CA ALA A 90 -12.90 -4.47 28.31
C ALA A 90 -13.19 -4.44 26.80
N SER A 91 -12.35 -5.09 25.99
CA SER A 91 -12.74 -5.38 24.63
C SER A 91 -14.09 -6.09 24.73
N PRO A 92 -15.16 -5.61 24.05
CA PRO A 92 -16.22 -6.55 23.73
C PRO A 92 -15.50 -7.73 23.10
N ALA A 93 -15.74 -8.94 23.64
CA ALA A 93 -15.22 -10.15 23.02
C ALA A 93 -15.51 -9.99 21.53
N PRO A 94 -14.53 -10.11 20.63
CA PRO A 94 -14.85 -10.04 19.22
C PRO A 94 -15.98 -11.06 19.04
N GLU A 95 -17.17 -10.57 18.69
CA GLU A 95 -18.20 -11.45 18.15
C GLU A 95 -17.43 -12.20 17.07
N LYS A 96 -17.23 -13.50 17.29
CA LYS A 96 -16.60 -14.33 16.28
C LYS A 96 -17.42 -14.02 15.03
N PRO A 97 -16.84 -13.40 13.99
CA PRO A 97 -17.57 -13.28 12.76
C PRO A 97 -17.96 -14.72 12.42
N GLU A 98 -19.26 -15.00 12.36
CA GLU A 98 -19.76 -16.35 12.06
C GLU A 98 -19.20 -16.87 10.72
N ASN A 99 -18.55 -15.98 9.95
CA ASN A 99 -17.70 -16.27 8.81
C ASN A 99 -16.22 -16.02 9.13
N SER A 100 -15.50 -17.02 9.65
CA SER A 100 -14.08 -16.92 10.07
C SER A 100 -13.05 -17.13 8.93
N GLY A 101 -13.44 -16.89 7.68
CA GLY A 101 -12.59 -17.11 6.51
C GLY A 101 -11.72 -15.91 6.10
N PRO A 102 -10.63 -16.13 5.32
CA PRO A 102 -9.73 -15.08 4.86
C PRO A 102 -10.46 -14.00 4.04
N GLU A 103 -11.44 -14.39 3.22
CA GLU A 103 -12.25 -13.42 2.48
C GLU A 103 -13.09 -12.51 3.40
N ALA A 104 -13.69 -13.06 4.46
CA ALA A 104 -14.50 -12.29 5.39
C ALA A 104 -13.65 -11.25 6.15
N LEU A 105 -12.44 -11.66 6.56
CA LEU A 105 -11.46 -10.76 7.17
C LEU A 105 -11.08 -9.60 6.23
N LEU A 106 -10.80 -9.90 4.96
CA LEU A 106 -10.48 -8.85 3.98
C LEU A 106 -11.69 -7.97 3.67
N ARG A 107 -12.89 -8.55 3.54
CA ARG A 107 -14.14 -7.81 3.26
C ARG A 107 -14.52 -6.82 4.37
N ALA A 108 -14.19 -7.14 5.63
CA ALA A 108 -14.43 -6.26 6.76
C ALA A 108 -13.62 -4.95 6.71
N LEU A 109 -12.56 -4.88 5.90
CA LEU A 109 -11.73 -3.69 5.74
C LEU A 109 -12.09 -2.89 4.48
N PRO A 110 -11.97 -1.55 4.51
CA PRO A 110 -12.07 -0.72 3.30
C PRO A 110 -11.02 -1.15 2.27
N VAL A 111 -11.41 -1.30 1.00
CA VAL A 111 -10.47 -1.79 -0.04
C VAL A 111 -9.28 -0.85 -0.21
N GLU A 112 -9.49 0.44 0.00
CA GLU A 112 -8.48 1.50 -0.11
C GLU A 112 -7.34 1.31 0.92
N SER A 113 -7.64 0.70 2.07
CA SER A 113 -6.64 0.35 3.09
C SER A 113 -5.82 -0.90 2.76
N LEU A 114 -6.28 -1.70 1.77
CA LEU A 114 -5.65 -2.92 1.31
C LEU A 114 -4.88 -2.71 -0.01
N LEU A 115 -4.91 -1.49 -0.55
CA LEU A 115 -4.22 -1.12 -1.78
C LEU A 115 -2.99 -0.27 -1.44
N GLU A 116 -1.93 -0.44 -2.21
CA GLU A 116 -0.82 0.50 -2.26
C GLU A 116 -0.78 1.19 -3.64
N ARG A 117 -0.31 2.44 -3.64
CA ARG A 117 -0.14 3.23 -4.85
C ARG A 117 1.35 3.45 -5.08
N ARG A 118 1.84 3.02 -6.24
CA ARG A 118 3.19 3.26 -6.70
C ARG A 118 3.15 4.31 -7.80
N ALA A 119 3.96 5.35 -7.66
CA ALA A 119 4.02 6.38 -8.69
C ALA A 119 4.71 5.83 -9.93
N ILE A 120 4.20 6.20 -11.10
CA ILE A 120 4.90 5.99 -12.36
C ILE A 120 5.56 7.31 -12.71
N LEU A 121 6.89 7.33 -12.69
CA LEU A 121 7.68 8.44 -13.17
C LEU A 121 7.67 8.43 -14.70
N GLY A 122 7.30 9.57 -15.30
CA GLY A 122 7.42 9.82 -16.72
C GLY A 122 8.46 10.88 -17.06
N PHE A 123 8.88 10.91 -18.32
CA PHE A 123 9.72 11.98 -18.87
C PHE A 123 8.95 12.75 -19.95
N GLY A 124 8.81 14.06 -19.76
CA GLY A 124 8.18 14.95 -20.75
C GLY A 124 9.18 15.46 -21.80
N PRO A 125 8.72 16.31 -22.74
CA PRO A 125 9.61 17.04 -23.65
C PRO A 125 10.74 17.73 -22.88
N GLY A 126 11.97 17.61 -23.39
CA GLY A 126 13.17 18.14 -22.72
C GLY A 126 13.71 17.29 -21.58
N GLY A 127 13.20 16.06 -21.38
CA GLY A 127 13.73 15.12 -20.39
C GLY A 127 13.39 15.48 -18.94
N MET A 128 12.39 16.33 -18.74
CA MET A 128 11.97 16.71 -17.39
C MET A 128 11.14 15.59 -16.74
N PRO A 129 11.51 15.12 -15.54
CA PRO A 129 10.75 14.12 -14.83
C PRO A 129 9.39 14.70 -14.39
N ARG A 130 8.32 13.92 -14.52
CA ARG A 130 6.95 14.27 -14.13
C ARG A 130 6.17 13.03 -13.71
N PRO A 131 5.13 13.15 -12.87
CA PRO A 131 4.19 12.04 -12.67
C PRO A 131 3.53 11.66 -14.00
N ALA A 132 3.67 10.41 -14.44
CA ALA A 132 2.99 9.88 -15.61
C ALA A 132 1.66 9.19 -15.25
N GLY A 133 1.53 8.71 -14.03
CA GLY A 133 0.35 7.98 -13.56
C GLY A 133 0.62 7.29 -12.23
N TRP A 134 -0.29 6.41 -11.84
CA TRP A 134 -0.12 5.57 -10.66
C TRP A 134 -0.41 4.11 -11.00
N ARG A 135 0.41 3.20 -10.47
CA ARG A 135 0.08 1.79 -10.37
C ARG A 135 -0.57 1.54 -9.01
N VAL A 136 -1.79 1.04 -9.03
CA VAL A 136 -2.54 0.60 -7.86
C VAL A 136 -2.41 -0.91 -7.81
N LEU A 137 -2.02 -1.44 -6.65
CA LEU A 137 -1.87 -2.88 -6.47
C LEU A 137 -2.34 -3.27 -5.07
N PRO A 138 -2.84 -4.50 -4.89
CA PRO A 138 -3.04 -5.05 -3.56
C PRO A 138 -1.73 -5.00 -2.76
N SER A 139 -1.77 -4.43 -1.56
CA SER A 139 -0.58 -4.35 -0.72
C SER A 139 -0.37 -5.67 0.01
N ARG A 140 0.68 -6.40 -0.35
CA ARG A 140 1.05 -7.67 0.32
C ARG A 140 1.17 -7.50 1.84
N LYS A 141 1.72 -6.37 2.29
CA LYS A 141 1.86 -6.06 3.72
C LYS A 141 0.50 -5.85 4.38
N ALA A 142 -0.39 -5.08 3.77
CA ALA A 142 -1.72 -4.83 4.32
C ALA A 142 -2.57 -6.11 4.33
N ILE A 143 -2.52 -6.90 3.25
CA ILE A 143 -3.19 -8.20 3.15
C ILE A 143 -2.66 -9.17 4.22
N ALA A 144 -1.34 -9.35 4.34
CA ALA A 144 -0.75 -10.20 5.37
C ALA A 144 -1.13 -9.74 6.78
N SER A 145 -1.11 -8.43 7.03
CA SER A 145 -1.52 -7.87 8.33
C SER A 145 -3.01 -8.09 8.62
N ALA A 146 -3.87 -7.99 7.61
CA ALA A 146 -5.32 -8.17 7.74
C ALA A 146 -5.71 -9.62 7.96
N LEU A 147 -5.07 -10.52 7.21
CA LEU A 147 -5.27 -11.95 7.34
C LEU A 147 -4.67 -12.49 8.65
N GLY A 148 -3.55 -11.93 9.10
CA GLY A 148 -2.83 -12.36 10.29
C GLY A 148 -2.02 -13.64 10.08
N LYS A 149 -1.28 -14.05 11.11
CA LYS A 149 -0.29 -15.15 11.04
C LYS A 149 -0.87 -16.50 10.61
N ALA A 150 -2.15 -16.76 10.87
CA ALA A 150 -2.81 -18.01 10.53
C ALA A 150 -2.91 -18.25 9.00
N TRP A 151 -2.78 -17.19 8.21
CA TRP A 151 -2.94 -17.18 6.75
C TRP A 151 -1.74 -16.47 6.08
N GLU A 152 -0.59 -16.48 6.76
CA GLU A 152 0.64 -15.94 6.22
C GLU A 152 1.22 -16.91 5.18
N GLY A 153 1.81 -16.36 4.11
CA GLY A 153 2.41 -17.14 3.04
C GLY A 153 1.44 -17.68 1.99
N GLU A 154 2.00 -18.41 1.03
CA GLU A 154 1.23 -19.06 -0.03
C GLU A 154 0.45 -20.27 0.52
N PRO A 155 -0.75 -20.59 0.00
CA PRO A 155 -1.45 -19.95 -1.13
C PRO A 155 -2.35 -18.77 -0.73
N TRP A 156 -2.45 -18.47 0.57
CA TRP A 156 -3.42 -17.53 1.11
C TRP A 156 -3.13 -16.08 0.74
N GLN A 157 -1.85 -15.72 0.59
CA GLN A 157 -1.46 -14.40 0.08
C GLN A 157 -1.90 -14.19 -1.37
N ALA A 158 -1.68 -15.17 -2.26
CA ALA A 158 -2.17 -15.08 -3.64
C ALA A 158 -3.71 -15.01 -3.70
N HIS A 159 -4.40 -15.78 -2.87
CA HIS A 159 -5.86 -15.71 -2.77
C HIS A 159 -6.34 -14.33 -2.24
N GLY A 160 -5.71 -13.81 -1.18
CA GLY A 160 -6.03 -12.50 -0.63
C GLY A 160 -5.79 -11.37 -1.64
N TRP A 161 -4.69 -11.46 -2.40
CA TRP A 161 -4.41 -10.57 -3.52
C TRP A 161 -5.55 -10.59 -4.56
N ALA A 162 -5.97 -11.78 -4.99
CA ALA A 162 -7.07 -11.96 -5.93
C ALA A 162 -8.37 -11.30 -5.47
N VAL A 163 -8.71 -11.48 -4.19
CA VAL A 163 -9.92 -10.92 -3.57
C VAL A 163 -9.85 -9.39 -3.54
N VAL A 164 -8.73 -8.82 -3.14
CA VAL A 164 -8.55 -7.36 -3.09
C VAL A 164 -8.55 -6.74 -4.49
N ALA A 165 -7.87 -7.36 -5.45
CA ALA A 165 -7.84 -6.90 -6.84
C ALA A 165 -9.25 -6.80 -7.44
N ARG A 166 -10.07 -7.85 -7.27
CA ARG A 166 -11.46 -7.89 -7.72
C ARG A 166 -12.33 -6.81 -7.05
N ARG A 167 -12.22 -6.65 -5.72
CA ARG A 167 -12.93 -5.60 -5.00
C ARG A 167 -12.53 -4.19 -5.43
N ALA A 168 -11.26 -3.99 -5.77
CA ALA A 168 -10.75 -2.71 -6.24
C ALA A 168 -11.32 -2.37 -7.62
N ALA A 169 -11.42 -3.36 -8.52
CA ALA A 169 -12.05 -3.18 -9.83
C ALA A 169 -13.52 -2.74 -9.71
N GLU A 170 -14.29 -3.37 -8.83
CA GLU A 170 -15.71 -3.05 -8.60
C GLU A 170 -15.95 -1.61 -8.09
N ARG A 171 -14.95 -0.99 -7.45
CA ARG A 171 -15.05 0.35 -6.83
C ARG A 171 -14.37 1.46 -7.62
N ALA A 172 -13.76 1.13 -8.75
CA ALA A 172 -12.98 2.08 -9.52
C ALA A 172 -13.83 3.24 -10.04
N ALA A 173 -13.58 4.45 -9.52
CA ALA A 173 -14.16 5.67 -10.05
C ALA A 173 -13.36 6.17 -11.28
N PRO A 174 -14.02 6.78 -12.27
CA PRO A 174 -13.33 7.39 -13.40
C PRO A 174 -12.71 8.72 -12.96
N GLU A 175 -11.41 8.71 -12.64
CA GLU A 175 -10.60 9.93 -12.49
C GLU A 175 -9.68 10.12 -13.70
N ASP A 176 -9.30 11.37 -13.99
CA ASP A 176 -8.61 11.82 -15.22
C ASP A 176 -7.10 11.53 -15.29
N ALA A 177 -6.58 10.61 -14.46
CA ALA A 177 -5.18 10.19 -14.53
C ALA A 177 -5.09 8.73 -15.00
N PRO A 178 -4.09 8.33 -15.80
CA PRO A 178 -3.89 6.93 -16.14
C PRO A 178 -3.50 6.16 -14.88
N LEU A 179 -4.46 5.40 -14.37
CA LEU A 179 -4.31 4.52 -13.23
C LEU A 179 -4.18 3.09 -13.78
N HIS A 180 -3.11 2.39 -13.42
CA HIS A 180 -2.91 0.98 -13.74
C HIS A 180 -3.34 0.13 -12.54
N LEU A 181 -4.06 -0.98 -12.73
CA LEU A 181 -4.48 -1.86 -11.62
C LEU A 181 -4.09 -3.31 -11.90
N ASP A 182 -3.38 -3.97 -11.00
CA ASP A 182 -3.03 -5.39 -11.15
C ASP A 182 -4.26 -6.28 -10.97
N LEU A 183 -4.68 -6.93 -12.04
CA LEU A 183 -5.85 -7.79 -12.07
C LEU A 183 -5.52 -9.22 -12.48
N LEU A 184 -6.33 -10.16 -12.00
CA LEU A 184 -6.35 -11.51 -12.53
C LEU A 184 -7.22 -11.57 -13.78
N PRO A 185 -6.95 -12.48 -14.73
CA PRO A 185 -7.76 -12.65 -15.93
C PRO A 185 -9.26 -12.83 -15.64
N GLU A 186 -9.62 -13.52 -14.57
CA GLU A 186 -11.02 -13.79 -14.20
C GLU A 186 -11.74 -12.56 -13.64
N ALA A 187 -10.99 -11.54 -13.19
CA ALA A 187 -11.53 -10.31 -12.63
C ALA A 187 -11.76 -9.19 -13.68
N LEU A 188 -11.48 -9.47 -14.96
CA LEU A 188 -11.51 -8.49 -16.04
C LEU A 188 -12.91 -8.01 -16.44
N ALA A 189 -13.96 -8.78 -16.14
CA ALA A 189 -15.31 -8.50 -16.63
C ALA A 189 -15.91 -7.17 -16.13
N THR A 190 -15.28 -6.48 -15.18
CA THR A 190 -15.84 -5.33 -14.45
C THR A 190 -14.96 -4.07 -14.44
N THR A 191 -13.96 -3.98 -15.30
CA THR A 191 -13.01 -2.86 -15.29
C THR A 191 -13.59 -1.53 -15.78
N ALA A 192 -13.35 -0.47 -14.99
CA ALA A 192 -13.68 0.91 -15.37
C ALA A 192 -12.78 1.43 -16.52
N PRO A 193 -13.29 2.32 -17.39
CA PRO A 193 -12.59 2.77 -18.61
C PRO A 193 -11.26 3.52 -18.34
N ASN A 194 -11.08 4.08 -17.14
CA ASN A 194 -9.89 4.85 -16.78
C ASN A 194 -8.82 4.01 -16.07
N LEU A 195 -9.10 2.74 -15.78
CA LEU A 195 -8.13 1.80 -15.24
C LEU A 195 -7.61 0.88 -16.35
N LEU A 196 -6.30 0.91 -16.57
CA LEU A 196 -5.65 -0.06 -17.43
C LEU A 196 -5.29 -1.31 -16.60
N PRO A 197 -5.99 -2.45 -16.74
CA PRO A 197 -5.69 -3.65 -15.96
C PRO A 197 -4.32 -4.21 -16.36
N VAL A 198 -3.47 -4.49 -15.39
CA VAL A 198 -2.16 -5.12 -15.56
C VAL A 198 -2.34 -6.62 -15.36
N LEU A 199 -2.05 -7.41 -16.38
CA LEU A 199 -2.35 -8.84 -16.45
C LEU A 199 -1.10 -9.70 -16.51
N PRO A 200 -1.11 -10.90 -15.91
CA PRO A 200 0.04 -11.81 -16.00
C PRO A 200 0.28 -12.25 -17.45
N PRO A 201 1.50 -12.67 -17.83
CA PRO A 201 1.84 -13.01 -19.23
C PRO A 201 0.94 -14.08 -19.83
N ARG A 202 0.46 -15.03 -19.02
CA ARG A 202 -0.48 -16.09 -19.45
C ARG A 202 -1.78 -15.54 -20.05
N ALA A 203 -2.17 -14.31 -19.72
CA ALA A 203 -3.34 -13.66 -20.31
C ALA A 203 -3.16 -13.36 -21.81
N LEU A 204 -1.93 -13.32 -22.31
CA LEU A 204 -1.63 -13.08 -23.73
C LEU A 204 -2.15 -14.18 -24.65
N ALA A 205 -2.31 -15.41 -24.14
CA ALA A 205 -2.87 -16.51 -24.92
C ALA A 205 -4.35 -16.31 -25.26
N ARG A 206 -5.07 -15.53 -24.44
CA ARG A 206 -6.48 -15.17 -24.62
C ARG A 206 -6.67 -13.73 -24.15
N PRO A 207 -6.18 -12.75 -24.94
CA PRO A 207 -6.20 -11.36 -24.52
C PRO A 207 -7.65 -10.87 -24.43
N PRO A 208 -7.99 -10.04 -23.43
CA PRO A 208 -9.33 -9.48 -23.35
C PRO A 208 -9.58 -8.45 -24.46
N ALA A 209 -10.85 -8.19 -24.77
CA ALA A 209 -11.25 -7.24 -25.81
C ALA A 209 -11.07 -5.76 -25.44
N MET A 210 -10.76 -5.48 -24.16
CA MET A 210 -10.54 -4.15 -23.63
C MET A 210 -9.05 -3.78 -23.62
N PRO A 211 -8.68 -2.49 -23.46
CA PRO A 211 -7.29 -2.12 -23.22
C PRO A 211 -6.73 -2.77 -21.95
N PHE A 212 -5.50 -3.27 -22.00
CA PHE A 212 -4.82 -3.81 -20.83
C PHE A 212 -3.31 -3.53 -20.88
N ALA A 213 -2.65 -3.72 -19.75
CA ALA A 213 -1.22 -3.80 -19.62
C ALA A 213 -0.81 -5.24 -19.29
N VAL A 214 0.43 -5.59 -19.57
CA VAL A 214 0.98 -6.93 -19.32
C VAL A 214 2.04 -6.79 -18.24
N ASP A 215 2.06 -7.71 -17.28
CA ASP A 215 3.01 -7.78 -16.18
C ASP A 215 4.09 -8.83 -16.45
N GLY A 216 5.36 -8.46 -16.29
CA GLY A 216 6.45 -9.39 -15.98
C GLY A 216 6.62 -10.63 -16.87
N PRO A 217 6.54 -10.57 -18.21
CA PRO A 217 7.22 -11.61 -18.98
C PRO A 217 8.71 -11.51 -18.66
N GLY A 218 9.25 -12.55 -18.01
CA GLY A 218 10.69 -12.67 -17.82
C GLY A 218 11.42 -12.78 -19.16
N LEU A 219 12.74 -12.69 -19.14
CA LEU A 219 13.56 -12.73 -20.37
C LEU A 219 13.18 -13.88 -21.31
N ALA A 220 13.08 -15.10 -20.78
CA ALA A 220 12.72 -16.27 -21.59
C ALA A 220 11.36 -16.14 -22.27
N ALA A 221 10.39 -15.48 -21.64
CA ALA A 221 9.09 -15.22 -22.25
C ALA A 221 9.20 -14.14 -23.34
N LEU A 222 10.00 -13.09 -23.11
CA LEU A 222 10.23 -12.03 -24.09
C LEU A 222 10.90 -12.56 -25.37
N GLU A 223 11.84 -13.49 -25.25
CA GLU A 223 12.53 -14.11 -26.40
C GLU A 223 11.58 -14.93 -27.31
N MET A 224 10.47 -15.41 -26.77
CA MET A 224 9.49 -16.21 -27.51
C MET A 224 8.33 -15.38 -28.07
N ILE A 225 8.23 -14.11 -27.70
CA ILE A 225 7.13 -13.23 -28.11
C ILE A 225 7.54 -12.47 -29.37
N ASP A 226 6.59 -12.31 -30.29
CA ASP A 226 6.72 -11.33 -31.37
C ASP A 226 6.46 -9.92 -30.82
N PRO A 227 7.50 -9.08 -30.65
CA PRO A 227 7.35 -7.76 -30.03
C PRO A 227 6.44 -6.82 -30.84
N ALA A 228 6.39 -6.97 -32.17
CA ALA A 228 5.59 -6.12 -33.04
C ALA A 228 4.08 -6.38 -32.89
N ASN A 229 3.72 -7.61 -32.51
CA ASN A 229 2.33 -8.06 -32.39
C ASN A 229 1.90 -8.31 -30.93
N LEU A 230 2.73 -7.96 -29.95
CA LEU A 230 2.36 -8.11 -28.54
C LEU A 230 1.14 -7.22 -28.24
N PRO A 231 0.01 -7.77 -27.76
CA PRO A 231 -1.17 -6.98 -27.45
C PRO A 231 -1.02 -6.19 -26.13
N GLY A 232 -1.88 -5.20 -25.92
CA GLY A 232 -1.90 -4.33 -24.72
C GLY A 232 -1.26 -2.95 -24.92
N LEU A 233 -1.61 -1.98 -24.09
CA LEU A 233 -1.15 -0.59 -24.16
C LEU A 233 0.13 -0.33 -23.36
N ALA A 234 0.43 -1.18 -22.38
CA ALA A 234 1.66 -1.08 -21.60
C ALA A 234 2.22 -2.45 -21.24
N LEU A 235 3.53 -2.51 -21.04
CA LEU A 235 4.24 -3.69 -20.61
C LEU A 235 5.09 -3.32 -19.39
N HIS A 236 4.73 -3.85 -18.22
CA HIS A 236 5.49 -3.73 -16.99
C HIS A 236 6.58 -4.78 -16.99
N LEU A 237 7.83 -4.35 -16.91
CA LEU A 237 8.99 -5.24 -16.88
C LEU A 237 9.80 -4.95 -15.64
N ALA A 238 10.04 -5.96 -14.81
CA ALA A 238 11.05 -5.84 -13.76
C ALA A 238 12.41 -5.57 -14.41
N HIS A 239 13.14 -4.59 -13.88
CA HIS A 239 14.51 -4.36 -14.27
C HIS A 239 15.34 -5.59 -13.92
N ASP A 240 15.85 -6.23 -14.95
CA ASP A 240 16.77 -7.37 -14.89
C ASP A 240 17.92 -7.05 -15.85
N PRO A 241 19.19 -7.07 -15.39
CA PRO A 241 20.35 -6.87 -16.26
C PRO A 241 20.35 -7.80 -17.48
N ALA A 242 19.71 -8.97 -17.39
CA ALA A 242 19.61 -9.90 -18.50
C ALA A 242 18.78 -9.33 -19.69
N LEU A 243 17.97 -8.29 -19.48
CA LEU A 243 17.29 -7.55 -20.56
C LEU A 243 18.27 -6.86 -21.51
N GLU A 244 19.51 -6.60 -21.09
CA GLU A 244 20.58 -6.07 -21.95
C GLU A 244 20.98 -7.03 -23.08
N ALA A 245 20.73 -8.32 -22.90
CA ALA A 245 21.01 -9.34 -23.90
C ALA A 245 20.00 -9.34 -25.06
N LEU A 246 18.86 -8.65 -24.91
CA LEU A 246 17.86 -8.57 -25.97
C LEU A 246 18.38 -7.73 -27.14
N PRO A 247 18.09 -8.12 -28.40
CA PRO A 247 18.50 -7.36 -29.57
C PRO A 247 18.03 -5.91 -29.54
N ALA A 248 18.85 -4.96 -30.00
CA ALA A 248 18.51 -3.53 -29.95
C ALA A 248 17.23 -3.18 -30.76
N ASP A 249 16.93 -3.94 -31.81
CA ASP A 249 15.72 -3.84 -32.61
C ASP A 249 14.47 -4.40 -31.91
N PHE A 250 14.64 -5.28 -30.91
CA PHE A 250 13.54 -5.79 -30.09
C PHE A 250 12.73 -4.66 -29.45
N TRP A 251 13.41 -3.73 -28.78
CA TRP A 251 12.77 -2.60 -28.10
C TRP A 251 12.06 -1.67 -29.07
N ARG A 252 12.65 -1.47 -30.26
CA ARG A 252 12.05 -0.67 -31.32
C ARG A 252 10.77 -1.31 -31.86
N ALA A 253 10.80 -2.62 -32.11
CA ALA A 253 9.64 -3.38 -32.58
C ALA A 253 8.52 -3.41 -31.52
N LEU A 254 8.89 -3.54 -30.25
CA LEU A 254 7.94 -3.50 -29.12
C LEU A 254 7.27 -2.14 -28.95
N GLY A 255 7.98 -1.06 -29.31
CA GLY A 255 7.61 0.32 -29.04
C GLY A 255 8.01 0.69 -27.60
N PRO A 256 9.16 1.34 -27.38
CA PRO A 256 9.72 1.52 -26.04
C PRO A 256 8.86 2.43 -25.15
N ALA A 257 8.03 3.29 -25.75
CA ALA A 257 7.03 4.08 -25.04
C ALA A 257 5.99 3.21 -24.32
N ARG A 258 5.76 1.95 -24.77
CA ARG A 258 4.84 0.99 -24.14
C ARG A 258 5.42 0.38 -22.85
N VAL A 259 6.73 0.44 -22.66
CA VAL A 259 7.38 -0.17 -21.50
C VAL A 259 7.23 0.72 -20.26
N VAL A 260 6.89 0.09 -19.14
CA VAL A 260 7.02 0.62 -17.78
C VAL A 260 8.10 -0.22 -17.11
N LEU A 261 9.29 0.36 -16.93
CA LEU A 261 10.40 -0.34 -16.31
C LEU A 261 10.26 -0.28 -14.78
N GLU A 262 10.20 -1.43 -14.14
CA GLU A 262 9.88 -1.58 -12.73
C GLU A 262 11.10 -1.93 -11.89
N GLY A 263 11.02 -1.62 -10.59
CA GLY A 263 12.09 -1.96 -9.66
C GLY A 263 13.38 -1.18 -9.90
N VAL A 264 13.30 0.00 -10.53
CA VAL A 264 14.45 0.86 -10.81
C VAL A 264 15.02 1.39 -9.49
N ALA A 265 16.06 0.71 -9.00
CA ALA A 265 16.62 0.93 -7.67
C ALA A 265 17.62 2.08 -7.61
N ASP A 266 18.31 2.33 -8.72
CA ASP A 266 19.42 3.27 -8.82
C ASP A 266 19.42 4.04 -10.15
N ARG A 267 20.40 4.91 -10.28
CA ARG A 267 20.60 5.78 -11.43
C ARG A 267 21.02 5.01 -12.69
N ALA A 268 21.80 3.94 -12.56
CA ALA A 268 22.30 3.18 -13.70
C ALA A 268 21.14 2.46 -14.41
N ALA A 269 20.24 1.83 -13.65
CA ALA A 269 19.03 1.21 -14.18
C ALA A 269 18.12 2.22 -14.91
N LEU A 270 18.01 3.44 -14.37
CA LEU A 270 17.25 4.52 -15.00
C LEU A 270 17.90 4.98 -16.31
N GLU A 271 19.21 5.24 -16.30
CA GLU A 271 19.97 5.68 -17.48
C GLU A 271 19.93 4.63 -18.59
N TRP A 272 20.08 3.35 -18.24
CA TRP A 272 19.91 2.25 -19.18
C TRP A 272 18.52 2.26 -19.84
N GLY A 273 17.45 2.33 -19.05
CA GLY A 273 16.10 2.33 -19.61
C GLY A 273 15.81 3.56 -20.48
N LEU A 274 16.34 4.73 -20.11
CA LEU A 274 16.28 5.93 -20.93
C LEU A 274 17.02 5.75 -22.26
N ALA A 275 18.19 5.09 -22.26
CA ALA A 275 18.94 4.79 -23.47
C ALA A 275 18.19 3.82 -24.42
N GLN A 276 17.33 2.95 -23.88
CA GLN A 276 16.41 2.11 -24.68
C GLN A 276 15.18 2.87 -25.17
N GLY A 277 15.02 4.14 -24.80
CA GLY A 277 13.86 4.98 -25.17
C GLY A 277 12.63 4.77 -24.28
N PHE A 278 12.77 4.13 -23.12
CA PHE A 278 11.67 3.99 -22.18
C PHE A 278 11.31 5.35 -21.56
N ALA A 279 10.02 5.60 -21.43
CA ALA A 279 9.51 6.87 -20.94
C ALA A 279 8.83 6.75 -19.56
N ARG A 280 8.68 5.54 -19.02
CA ARG A 280 7.91 5.26 -17.80
C ARG A 280 8.68 4.32 -16.87
N PHE A 281 8.77 4.69 -15.59
CA PHE A 281 9.59 4.01 -14.60
C PHE A 281 8.88 3.91 -13.24
N THR A 282 9.05 2.79 -12.53
CA THR A 282 8.59 2.60 -11.15
C THR A 282 9.75 2.08 -10.29
N GLY A 283 9.73 2.39 -8.99
CA GLY A 283 10.71 1.89 -8.02
C GLY A 283 11.42 2.98 -7.23
N PRO A 284 12.35 2.61 -6.34
CA PRO A 284 12.95 3.51 -5.36
C PRO A 284 13.59 4.76 -5.97
N GLN A 285 14.27 4.64 -7.11
CA GLN A 285 14.89 5.80 -7.75
C GLN A 285 13.86 6.73 -8.38
N ALA A 286 12.80 6.18 -8.98
CA ALA A 286 11.68 6.96 -9.50
C ALA A 286 10.99 7.76 -8.38
N ASP A 287 10.76 7.12 -7.23
CA ASP A 287 10.16 7.76 -6.06
C ASP A 287 11.05 8.89 -5.51
N ARG A 288 12.38 8.68 -5.43
CA ARG A 288 13.33 9.73 -5.02
C ARG A 288 13.29 10.94 -5.94
N LEU A 289 13.25 10.73 -7.26
CA LEU A 289 13.19 11.82 -8.23
C LEU A 289 11.88 12.61 -8.12
N LEU A 290 10.75 11.92 -7.97
CA LEU A 290 9.45 12.57 -7.75
C LEU A 290 9.41 13.34 -6.43
N ALA A 291 10.01 12.81 -5.36
CA ALA A 291 10.13 13.51 -4.09
C ALA A 291 10.98 14.79 -4.22
N ALA A 292 12.12 14.72 -4.91
CA ALA A 292 12.98 15.87 -5.16
C ALA A 292 12.27 16.97 -5.97
N LEU A 293 11.43 16.60 -6.95
CA LEU A 293 10.62 17.56 -7.71
C LEU A 293 9.61 18.31 -6.84
N ARG A 294 8.98 17.64 -5.88
CA ARG A 294 8.02 18.26 -4.95
C ARG A 294 8.68 19.28 -4.01
N GLN A 295 9.98 19.14 -3.78
CA GLN A 295 10.74 20.00 -2.88
C GLN A 295 11.34 21.24 -3.57
N ARG A 296 11.27 21.34 -4.91
CA ARG A 296 11.73 22.54 -5.61
C ARG A 296 10.74 23.69 -5.36
N PRO A 297 11.21 24.86 -4.88
CA PRO A 297 10.36 26.04 -4.79
C PRO A 297 9.88 26.40 -6.20
N ARG A 298 8.58 26.70 -6.31
CA ARG A 298 7.96 27.19 -7.55
C ARG A 298 8.35 28.63 -7.82
#